data_AF-A0A2E9B988-F1
#
_entry.id   AF-A0A2E9B988-F1
#
_cell.length_a   1.000
_cell.length_b   1.000
_cell.length_c   1.000
_cell.angle_alpha   90.00
_cell.angle_beta   90.00
_cell.angle_gamma   90.00
#
_symmetry.space_group_name_H-M   'P 1'
#
loop_
_entity.id
_entity.type
_entity.pdbx_description
1 polymer ?
#
loop_
_entity_poly.entity_id
_entity_poly.type
_entity_poly.pdbx_seq_one_letter_code
_entity_poly.pdbx_strand_id
1 'polypeptide(L)'
;MNGDNRQDDSHRNNKQKKNRYNSERRRNRSSSRGGKDDYHNSSIWVEAREKAMSRFETIPKPLGFPKVIEPAPADISYNWKVNPIKRNTERQACDLVTIPGEWGFLDDEHVDEIAEKLVPHNMSIEQGLSLRKALMQEKAVYGHHKMMSKSNTLLKRYNNGENVLQLSRRFDFPPVAIFRAILTARGWSKVKIRDSLRQPKEKMSERDAKEFKMAEEKDRVTNVDQGDTAKKADLFEVVVGNLLDDLGINYRRQEDLLKEQQKEHGRPVNTPDFLILDNLVINGEPIAWIDAKNFYGANLSFTKKKTKKQMNRYIEEWGVGAIVYRHSFCKDLKIPGVLMLDQTPLDMSIMNKE
;
A
#
# COMPACT_ATOMS: atom_id res chain seq x y z
N MET A 1 -18.20 56.90 55.25
CA MET A 1 -17.06 56.01 54.95
C MET A 1 -16.21 56.71 53.89
N ASN A 2 -15.10 57.28 54.36
CA ASN A 2 -14.01 57.89 53.59
C ASN A 2 -13.41 56.83 52.62
N GLY A 3 -12.77 57.12 51.49
CA GLY A 3 -12.30 58.35 50.88
C GLY A 3 -11.53 57.99 49.59
N ASP A 4 -11.26 59.02 48.78
CA ASP A 4 -10.37 59.06 47.61
C ASP A 4 -9.02 58.33 47.79
N ASN A 5 -8.46 57.73 46.73
CA ASN A 5 -7.47 58.43 45.86
C ASN A 5 -6.84 57.53 44.78
N ARG A 6 -6.49 58.18 43.67
CA ARG A 6 -5.64 57.72 42.56
C ARG A 6 -4.18 57.55 43.02
N GLN A 7 -3.41 56.65 42.40
CA GLN A 7 -2.18 56.98 41.65
C GLN A 7 -1.46 55.76 41.06
N ASP A 8 -0.75 56.09 39.99
CA ASP A 8 0.09 55.30 39.08
C ASP A 8 1.36 54.66 39.68
N ASP A 9 1.97 53.84 38.81
CA ASP A 9 3.40 53.51 38.72
C ASP A 9 4.02 52.51 39.71
N SER A 10 4.44 51.37 39.19
CA SER A 10 5.86 51.21 38.82
C SER A 10 6.20 49.80 38.33
N HIS A 11 6.92 49.77 37.21
CA HIS A 11 7.70 48.63 36.73
C HIS A 11 8.61 48.04 37.80
N ARG A 12 8.54 46.73 38.05
CA ARG A 12 9.70 45.96 38.51
C ARG A 12 9.76 44.57 37.87
N ASN A 13 10.74 44.47 36.99
CA ASN A 13 11.37 43.25 36.50
C ASN A 13 11.46 42.16 37.56
N ASN A 14 11.00 40.94 37.23
CA ASN A 14 11.62 39.75 37.80
C ASN A 14 11.83 38.68 36.73
N LYS A 15 13.06 38.69 36.20
CA LYS A 15 13.69 37.57 35.50
C LYS A 15 13.71 36.38 36.44
N GLN A 16 13.12 35.24 36.08
CA GLN A 16 13.68 33.97 36.53
C GLN A 16 13.29 32.79 35.62
N LYS A 17 14.35 32.27 34.98
CA LYS A 17 14.67 30.86 34.69
C LYS A 17 13.79 30.10 33.68
N LYS A 18 14.17 30.29 32.41
CA LYS A 18 14.06 29.28 31.34
C LYS A 18 14.90 28.05 31.71
N ASN A 19 14.26 26.96 32.12
CA ASN A 19 14.87 25.63 32.06
C ASN A 19 14.79 25.09 30.63
N ARG A 20 15.89 25.24 29.89
CA ARG A 20 16.14 24.57 28.62
C ARG A 20 16.41 23.08 28.91
N TYR A 21 15.38 22.24 28.77
CA TYR A 21 15.61 20.82 28.58
C TYR A 21 16.25 20.62 27.20
N ASN A 22 17.56 20.37 27.23
CA ASN A 22 18.36 20.00 26.09
C ASN A 22 17.99 18.55 25.72
N SER A 23 16.93 18.36 24.92
CA SER A 23 16.72 17.07 24.27
C SER A 23 17.72 16.99 23.11
N GLU A 24 18.82 16.28 23.32
CA GLU A 24 19.71 15.82 22.25
C GLU A 24 18.90 14.97 21.28
N ARG A 25 18.29 15.63 20.28
CA ARG A 25 17.81 14.97 19.08
C ARG A 25 19.05 14.46 18.35
N ARG A 26 19.41 13.20 18.61
CA ARG A 26 20.29 12.39 17.76
C ARG A 26 19.73 12.45 16.33
N ARG A 27 20.25 13.37 15.54
CA ARG A 27 20.05 13.44 14.09
C ARG A 27 20.83 12.27 13.50
N ASN A 28 20.19 11.11 13.38
CA ASN A 28 20.65 10.07 12.46
C ASN A 28 20.50 10.60 11.04
N ARG A 29 21.50 11.37 10.59
CA ARG A 29 21.82 11.53 9.18
C ARG A 29 22.57 10.26 8.79
N SER A 30 21.83 9.21 8.40
CA SER A 30 22.47 8.12 7.67
C SER A 30 22.83 8.64 6.28
N SER A 31 24.12 8.85 6.09
CA SER A 31 24.71 9.02 4.78
C SER A 31 24.37 7.81 3.92
N SER A 32 23.61 8.05 2.86
CA SER A 32 23.37 7.09 1.78
C SER A 32 24.69 6.84 1.06
N ARG A 33 25.38 5.73 1.40
CA ARG A 33 26.45 5.07 0.62
C ARG A 33 26.85 3.76 1.32
N GLY A 34 26.61 2.63 0.66
CA GLY A 34 26.97 1.26 1.11
C GLY A 34 25.80 0.53 1.80
N GLY A 35 25.52 -0.75 1.59
CA GLY A 35 26.07 -1.77 0.72
C GLY A 35 25.01 -2.86 0.46
N LYS A 36 25.16 -3.64 -0.61
CA LYS A 36 24.27 -4.76 -0.94
C LYS A 36 24.26 -5.86 0.13
N ASP A 37 25.29 -5.88 0.98
CA ASP A 37 25.54 -6.95 1.96
C ASP A 37 24.92 -6.68 3.35
N ASP A 38 24.33 -5.51 3.57
CA ASP A 38 23.90 -5.09 4.92
C ASP A 38 22.41 -5.34 5.20
N TYR A 39 21.64 -5.70 4.18
CA TYR A 39 20.19 -5.87 4.31
C TYR A 39 19.81 -7.21 4.96
N HIS A 40 20.41 -8.30 4.49
CA HIS A 40 20.23 -9.65 5.08
C HIS A 40 20.95 -9.81 6.42
N ASN A 41 21.91 -8.93 6.72
CA ASN A 41 22.62 -8.89 8.00
C ASN A 41 22.00 -7.95 9.03
N SER A 42 20.86 -7.32 8.72
CA SER A 42 20.14 -6.54 9.72
C SER A 42 19.65 -7.45 10.85
N SER A 43 19.72 -7.00 12.11
CA SER A 43 19.32 -7.81 13.27
C SER A 43 17.90 -8.38 13.11
N ILE A 44 16.99 -7.58 12.54
CA ILE A 44 15.61 -7.96 12.23
C ILE A 44 15.56 -9.17 11.28
N TRP A 45 16.42 -9.23 10.27
CA TRP A 45 16.45 -10.35 9.33
C TRP A 45 16.95 -11.63 9.99
N VAL A 46 18.01 -11.52 10.80
CA VAL A 46 18.58 -12.65 11.54
C VAL A 46 17.56 -13.22 12.52
N GLU A 47 16.93 -12.37 13.33
CA GLU A 47 15.88 -12.76 14.27
C GLU A 47 14.69 -13.43 13.56
N ALA A 48 14.25 -12.85 12.44
CA ALA A 48 13.16 -13.43 11.64
C ALA A 48 13.53 -14.79 11.05
N ARG A 49 14.80 -14.98 10.66
CA ARG A 49 15.30 -16.23 10.07
C ARG A 49 15.35 -17.34 11.12
N GLU A 50 15.93 -17.05 12.27
CA GLU A 50 15.95 -17.97 13.41
C GLU A 50 14.53 -18.38 13.81
N LYS A 51 13.62 -17.41 13.86
CA LYS A 51 12.21 -17.66 14.15
C LYS A 51 11.53 -18.57 13.12
N ALA A 52 11.78 -18.34 11.83
CA ALA A 52 11.24 -19.20 10.78
C ALA A 52 11.75 -20.63 10.90
N MET A 53 13.02 -20.83 11.28
CA MET A 53 13.62 -22.16 11.43
C MET A 53 13.13 -22.88 12.69
N SER A 54 12.97 -22.18 13.83
CA SER A 54 12.56 -22.79 15.10
C SER A 54 11.04 -22.89 15.28
N ARG A 55 10.24 -22.45 14.30
CA ARG A 55 8.76 -22.39 14.41
C ARG A 55 8.09 -23.73 14.72
N PHE A 56 8.69 -24.84 14.27
CA PHE A 56 8.16 -26.18 14.54
C PHE A 56 8.43 -26.66 15.97
N GLU A 57 9.48 -26.15 16.61
CA GLU A 57 9.88 -26.50 17.98
C GLU A 57 9.29 -25.54 19.03
N THR A 58 8.77 -24.40 18.60
CA THR A 58 8.25 -23.35 19.48
C THR A 58 7.00 -23.80 20.24
N ILE A 59 6.97 -23.51 21.56
CA ILE A 59 5.84 -23.76 22.47
C ILE A 59 5.42 -22.43 23.14
N PRO A 60 4.15 -22.01 23.04
CA PRO A 60 3.05 -22.65 22.31
C PRO A 60 3.28 -22.61 20.79
N LYS A 61 2.59 -23.50 20.06
CA LYS A 61 2.68 -23.55 18.59
C LYS A 61 2.28 -22.19 17.99
N PRO A 62 2.93 -21.77 16.88
CA PRO A 62 2.56 -20.53 16.18
C PRO A 62 1.10 -20.54 15.73
N LEU A 63 0.52 -19.36 15.57
CA LEU A 63 -0.87 -19.20 15.13
C LEU A 63 -1.11 -19.93 13.80
N GLY A 64 -2.22 -20.66 13.71
CA GLY A 64 -2.59 -21.41 12.50
C GLY A 64 -1.90 -22.77 12.35
N PHE A 65 -0.96 -23.15 13.22
CA PHE A 65 -0.41 -24.50 13.19
C PHE A 65 -1.42 -25.51 13.77
N PRO A 66 -1.60 -26.68 13.14
CA PRO A 66 -2.40 -27.73 13.74
C PRO A 66 -1.69 -28.29 14.98
N LYS A 67 -2.45 -28.91 15.89
CA LYS A 67 -1.89 -29.55 17.10
C LYS A 67 -0.87 -30.63 16.76
N VAL A 68 -1.13 -31.37 15.69
CA VAL A 68 -0.26 -32.39 15.12
C VAL A 68 -0.09 -32.06 13.63
N ILE A 69 1.14 -32.01 13.15
CA ILE A 69 1.46 -31.81 11.74
C ILE A 69 1.73 -33.21 11.16
N GLU A 70 0.79 -33.71 10.37
CA GLU A 70 0.91 -34.98 9.65
C GLU A 70 0.67 -34.76 8.15
N PRO A 71 1.59 -35.21 7.27
CA PRO A 71 2.89 -35.84 7.59
C PRO A 71 3.86 -34.86 8.29
N ALA A 72 4.92 -35.39 8.89
CA ALA A 72 5.95 -34.55 9.50
C ALA A 72 6.55 -33.58 8.46
N PRO A 73 6.94 -32.35 8.86
CA PRO A 73 7.48 -31.34 7.95
C PRO A 73 8.60 -31.89 7.06
N ALA A 74 8.45 -31.76 5.75
CA ALA A 74 9.47 -32.17 4.79
C ALA A 74 10.52 -31.06 4.58
N ASP A 75 11.75 -31.43 4.27
CA ASP A 75 12.80 -30.50 3.86
C ASP A 75 12.75 -30.27 2.36
N ILE A 76 12.37 -29.05 1.94
CA ILE A 76 12.17 -28.70 0.53
C ILE A 76 13.01 -27.47 0.19
N SER A 77 13.83 -27.56 -0.85
CA SER A 77 14.63 -26.44 -1.34
C SER A 77 14.31 -26.15 -2.79
N TYR A 78 14.03 -24.88 -3.10
CA TYR A 78 13.63 -24.44 -4.43
C TYR A 78 14.34 -23.16 -4.86
N ASN A 79 14.85 -23.15 -6.09
CA ASN A 79 15.47 -21.98 -6.70
C ASN A 79 14.43 -21.22 -7.54
N TRP A 80 13.79 -20.23 -6.94
CA TRP A 80 12.77 -19.41 -7.57
C TRP A 80 13.41 -18.33 -8.45
N LYS A 81 13.40 -18.56 -9.77
CA LYS A 81 13.88 -17.58 -10.74
C LYS A 81 13.05 -16.31 -10.65
N VAL A 82 13.71 -15.15 -10.63
CA VAL A 82 13.06 -13.83 -10.60
C VAL A 82 13.61 -12.93 -11.70
N ASN A 83 12.78 -12.00 -12.18
CA ASN A 83 13.12 -10.99 -13.16
C ASN A 83 12.69 -9.58 -12.70
N PRO A 84 13.34 -9.02 -11.66
CA PRO A 84 12.94 -7.72 -11.10
C PRO A 84 13.34 -6.55 -12.00
N ILE A 85 12.52 -5.50 -11.99
CA ILE A 85 12.76 -4.26 -12.72
C ILE A 85 13.82 -3.41 -12.00
N LYS A 86 14.79 -2.86 -12.74
CA LYS A 86 15.81 -1.97 -12.17
C LYS A 86 15.17 -0.67 -11.67
N ARG A 87 15.67 -0.11 -10.56
CA ARG A 87 15.15 1.15 -10.00
C ARG A 87 15.18 2.32 -10.99
N ASN A 88 16.23 2.44 -11.81
CA ASN A 88 16.31 3.52 -12.79
C ASN A 88 15.21 3.39 -13.85
N THR A 89 14.92 2.17 -14.28
CA THR A 89 13.83 1.84 -15.21
C THR A 89 12.47 2.20 -14.60
N GLU A 90 12.20 1.78 -13.36
CA GLU A 90 10.95 2.16 -12.66
C GLU A 90 10.81 3.68 -12.55
N ARG A 91 11.88 4.38 -12.17
CA ARG A 91 11.84 5.84 -12.02
C ARG A 91 11.50 6.55 -13.34
N GLN A 92 12.08 6.09 -14.45
CA GLN A 92 11.75 6.62 -15.78
C GLN A 92 10.30 6.33 -16.14
N ALA A 93 9.84 5.10 -15.89
CA ALA A 93 8.46 4.71 -16.15
C ALA A 93 7.44 5.54 -15.35
N CYS A 94 7.77 6.00 -14.13
CA CYS A 94 6.87 6.85 -13.34
C CYS A 94 6.40 8.10 -14.09
N ASP A 95 7.29 8.76 -14.83
CA ASP A 95 6.97 9.98 -15.58
C ASP A 95 6.19 9.64 -16.86
N LEU A 96 6.42 8.46 -17.44
CA LEU A 96 5.75 8.01 -18.66
C LEU A 96 4.30 7.57 -18.41
N VAL A 97 4.04 6.93 -17.27
CA VAL A 97 2.72 6.38 -16.95
C VAL A 97 1.81 7.40 -16.24
N THR A 98 2.25 8.65 -16.08
CA THR A 98 1.48 9.68 -15.40
C THR A 98 1.32 10.94 -16.25
N ILE A 99 0.08 11.36 -16.44
CA ILE A 99 -0.27 12.61 -17.11
C ILE A 99 -0.82 13.57 -16.05
N PRO A 100 -0.26 14.78 -15.88
CA PRO A 100 -0.76 15.75 -14.93
C PRO A 100 -2.24 16.07 -15.16
N GLY A 101 -3.04 16.06 -14.09
CA GLY A 101 -4.47 16.34 -14.18
C GLY A 101 -5.34 15.18 -14.64
N GLU A 102 -4.76 14.08 -15.13
CA GLU A 102 -5.50 12.88 -15.54
C GLU A 102 -5.47 11.81 -14.44
N TRP A 103 -6.63 11.61 -13.82
CA TRP A 103 -6.85 10.72 -12.66
C TRP A 103 -7.78 9.55 -12.97
N GLY A 104 -8.36 9.52 -14.16
CA GLY A 104 -9.35 8.53 -14.60
C GLY A 104 -8.77 7.36 -15.38
N PHE A 105 -9.67 6.63 -16.03
CA PHE A 105 -9.32 5.66 -17.07
C PHE A 105 -8.61 6.36 -18.22
N LEU A 106 -7.59 5.69 -18.74
CA LEU A 106 -6.99 6.04 -20.02
C LEU A 106 -7.84 5.37 -21.09
N ASP A 107 -8.08 6.07 -22.19
CA ASP A 107 -8.61 5.43 -23.40
C ASP A 107 -7.53 4.58 -24.07
N ASP A 108 -7.93 3.79 -25.06
CA ASP A 108 -7.06 2.82 -25.73
C ASP A 108 -5.87 3.52 -26.41
N GLU A 109 -6.10 4.69 -27.02
CA GLU A 109 -5.03 5.50 -27.64
C GLU A 109 -3.94 5.89 -26.62
N HIS A 110 -4.33 6.39 -25.43
CA HIS A 110 -3.37 6.72 -24.39
C HIS A 110 -2.70 5.47 -23.78
N VAL A 111 -3.39 4.33 -23.74
CA VAL A 111 -2.79 3.06 -23.29
C VAL A 111 -1.71 2.62 -24.27
N ASP A 112 -1.99 2.68 -25.58
CA ASP A 112 -1.05 2.33 -26.64
C ASP A 112 0.17 3.27 -26.64
N GLU A 113 -0.04 4.58 -26.49
CA GLU A 113 1.06 5.54 -26.33
C GLU A 113 1.97 5.22 -25.14
N ILE A 114 1.38 4.81 -24.00
CA ILE A 114 2.16 4.41 -22.82
C ILE A 114 2.90 3.10 -23.12
N ALA A 115 2.27 2.15 -23.80
CA ALA A 115 2.89 0.88 -24.16
C ALA A 115 4.14 1.12 -25.02
N GLU A 116 4.04 1.95 -26.07
CA GLU A 116 5.18 2.32 -26.92
C GLU A 116 6.31 2.98 -26.12
N LYS A 117 5.97 3.91 -25.22
CA LYS A 117 6.94 4.59 -24.35
C LYS A 117 7.64 3.64 -23.39
N LEU A 118 7.02 2.51 -23.00
CA LEU A 118 7.58 1.55 -22.06
C LEU A 118 8.47 0.47 -22.71
N VAL A 119 8.35 0.24 -24.03
CA VAL A 119 9.16 -0.76 -24.76
C VAL A 119 10.67 -0.58 -24.54
N PRO A 120 11.26 0.64 -24.67
CA PRO A 120 12.70 0.84 -24.47
C PRO A 120 13.17 0.55 -23.03
N HIS A 121 12.24 0.51 -22.09
CA HIS A 121 12.48 0.26 -20.67
C HIS A 121 12.31 -1.21 -20.29
N ASN A 122 11.94 -2.09 -21.22
CA ASN A 122 11.69 -3.51 -20.96
C ASN A 122 10.65 -3.72 -19.84
N MET A 123 9.59 -2.90 -19.88
CA MET A 123 8.46 -2.94 -18.96
C MET A 123 7.18 -3.18 -19.77
N SER A 124 6.33 -4.10 -19.32
CA SER A 124 5.05 -4.37 -19.99
C SER A 124 4.01 -3.28 -19.69
N ILE A 125 2.95 -3.22 -20.51
CA ILE A 125 1.85 -2.28 -20.29
C ILE A 125 1.13 -2.54 -18.96
N GLU A 126 0.95 -3.80 -18.57
CA GLU A 126 0.33 -4.17 -17.28
C GLU A 126 1.18 -3.72 -16.10
N GLN A 127 2.51 -3.86 -16.20
CA GLN A 127 3.45 -3.32 -15.22
C GLN A 127 3.30 -1.79 -15.11
N GLY A 128 3.26 -1.10 -16.24
CA GLY A 128 3.07 0.35 -16.31
C GLY A 128 1.74 0.83 -15.72
N LEU A 129 0.63 0.18 -16.08
CA LEU A 129 -0.71 0.50 -15.56
C LEU A 129 -0.85 0.20 -14.06
N SER A 130 -0.16 -0.83 -13.58
CA SER A 130 -0.09 -1.16 -12.15
C SER A 130 0.74 -0.13 -11.38
N LEU A 131 1.91 0.27 -11.91
CA LEU A 131 2.74 1.36 -11.38
C LEU A 131 1.97 2.68 -11.35
N ARG A 132 1.25 3.02 -12.44
CA ARG A 132 0.37 4.19 -12.50
C ARG A 132 -0.64 4.20 -11.37
N LYS A 133 -1.33 3.08 -11.13
CA LYS A 133 -2.31 2.96 -10.04
C LYS A 133 -1.66 3.26 -8.68
N ALA A 134 -0.49 2.70 -8.42
CA ALA A 134 0.26 2.94 -7.19
C ALA A 134 0.70 4.39 -7.03
N LEU A 135 1.20 5.03 -8.10
CA LEU A 135 1.61 6.43 -8.12
C LEU A 135 0.44 7.39 -7.88
N MET A 136 -0.69 7.16 -8.54
CA MET A 136 -1.89 7.98 -8.34
C MET A 136 -2.38 7.88 -6.89
N GLN A 137 -2.38 6.69 -6.29
CA GLN A 137 -2.72 6.54 -4.87
C GLN A 137 -1.74 7.30 -3.96
N GLU A 138 -0.43 7.17 -4.16
CA GLU A 138 0.57 7.88 -3.36
C GLU A 138 0.42 9.40 -3.49
N LYS A 139 0.27 9.91 -4.71
CA LYS A 139 0.08 11.32 -5.03
C LYS A 139 -1.19 11.88 -4.37
N ALA A 140 -2.29 11.13 -4.39
CA ALA A 140 -3.54 11.54 -3.74
C ALA A 140 -3.39 11.63 -2.21
N VAL A 141 -2.74 10.63 -1.59
CA VAL A 141 -2.56 10.59 -0.13
C VAL A 141 -1.64 11.71 0.34
N TYR A 142 -0.45 11.86 -0.26
CA TYR A 142 0.50 12.87 0.17
C TYR A 142 0.14 14.28 -0.29
N GLY A 143 -0.62 14.41 -1.39
CA GLY A 143 -1.15 15.68 -1.87
C GLY A 143 -2.31 16.24 -1.06
N HIS A 144 -2.98 15.42 -0.24
CA HIS A 144 -4.23 15.80 0.44
C HIS A 144 -4.13 17.10 1.26
N HIS A 145 -3.11 17.26 2.10
CA HIS A 145 -2.95 18.47 2.91
C HIS A 145 -2.75 19.73 2.05
N LYS A 146 -1.97 19.61 0.97
CA LYS A 146 -1.74 20.71 0.00
C LYS A 146 -3.01 21.06 -0.76
N MET A 147 -3.85 20.08 -1.06
CA MET A 147 -5.17 20.32 -1.66
C MET A 147 -6.09 21.04 -0.67
N MET A 148 -6.17 20.55 0.58
CA MET A 148 -7.06 21.11 1.59
C MET A 148 -6.71 22.54 1.96
N SER A 149 -5.43 22.94 1.95
CA SER A 149 -5.06 24.35 2.15
C SER A 149 -5.56 25.28 1.03
N LYS A 150 -5.95 24.73 -0.13
CA LYS A 150 -6.54 25.46 -1.26
C LYS A 150 -8.07 25.37 -1.33
N SER A 151 -8.74 24.74 -0.36
CA SER A 151 -10.18 24.47 -0.39
C SER A 151 -11.04 25.71 -0.63
N ASN A 152 -10.72 26.84 0.02
CA ASN A 152 -11.41 28.13 -0.19
C ASN A 152 -11.24 28.67 -1.62
N THR A 153 -10.05 28.46 -2.22
CA THR A 153 -9.80 28.84 -3.62
C THR A 153 -10.60 27.96 -4.58
N LEU A 154 -10.65 26.65 -4.31
CA LEU A 154 -11.46 25.71 -5.07
C LEU A 154 -12.94 26.08 -5.02
N LEU A 155 -13.47 26.39 -3.83
CA LEU A 155 -14.85 26.84 -3.65
C LEU A 155 -15.15 28.13 -4.43
N LYS A 156 -14.27 29.14 -4.33
CA LYS A 156 -14.45 30.41 -5.06
C LYS A 156 -14.52 30.18 -6.57
N ARG A 157 -13.62 29.37 -7.13
CA ARG A 157 -13.60 29.06 -8.57
C ARG A 157 -14.82 28.25 -9.01
N TYR A 158 -15.22 27.26 -8.21
CA TYR A 158 -16.42 26.49 -8.47
C TYR A 158 -17.67 27.37 -8.50
N ASN A 159 -17.81 28.27 -7.52
CA ASN A 159 -18.93 29.23 -7.48
C ASN A 159 -18.91 30.18 -8.68
N ASN A 160 -17.72 30.52 -9.20
CA ASN A 160 -17.55 31.33 -10.41
C ASN A 160 -17.76 30.55 -11.73
N GLY A 161 -18.20 29.29 -11.67
CA GLY A 161 -18.60 28.52 -12.84
C GLY A 161 -17.61 27.46 -13.32
N GLU A 162 -16.41 27.35 -12.74
CA GLU A 162 -15.52 26.22 -13.05
C GLU A 162 -16.14 24.89 -12.59
N ASN A 163 -16.03 23.84 -13.40
CA ASN A 163 -16.50 22.50 -13.04
C ASN A 163 -15.41 21.68 -12.31
N VAL A 164 -15.79 20.56 -11.69
CA VAL A 164 -14.88 19.76 -10.85
C VAL A 164 -13.72 19.17 -11.67
N LEU A 165 -13.97 18.76 -12.92
CA LEU A 165 -12.93 18.18 -13.79
C LEU A 165 -11.90 19.24 -14.22
N GLN A 166 -12.34 20.45 -14.54
CA GLN A 166 -11.46 21.58 -14.83
C GLN A 166 -10.56 21.91 -13.63
N LEU A 167 -11.15 21.92 -12.42
CA LEU A 167 -10.39 22.14 -11.18
C LEU A 167 -9.42 20.99 -10.90
N SER A 168 -9.82 19.74 -11.13
CA SER A 168 -8.96 18.56 -11.00
C SER A 168 -7.75 18.65 -11.93
N ARG A 169 -7.95 18.97 -13.22
CA ARG A 169 -6.87 19.15 -14.18
C ARG A 169 -5.95 20.30 -13.81
N ARG A 170 -6.51 21.45 -13.42
CA ARG A 170 -5.76 22.66 -13.08
C ARG A 170 -4.91 22.52 -11.83
N PHE A 171 -5.47 21.92 -10.77
CA PHE A 171 -4.80 21.80 -9.49
C PHE A 171 -4.09 20.46 -9.30
N ASP A 172 -4.28 19.54 -10.25
CA ASP A 172 -3.69 18.22 -10.29
C ASP A 172 -3.99 17.40 -9.02
N PHE A 173 -5.29 17.26 -8.74
CA PHE A 173 -5.82 16.44 -7.63
C PHE A 173 -7.01 15.59 -8.11
N PRO A 174 -7.31 14.44 -7.46
CA PRO A 174 -8.42 13.59 -7.86
C PRO A 174 -9.76 14.34 -7.87
N PRO A 175 -10.63 14.16 -8.90
CA PRO A 175 -11.90 14.86 -9.01
C PRO A 175 -12.81 14.76 -7.77
N VAL A 176 -12.96 13.56 -7.20
CA VAL A 176 -13.80 13.35 -6.01
C VAL A 176 -13.17 14.02 -4.78
N ALA A 177 -11.85 14.06 -4.71
CA ALA A 177 -11.13 14.76 -3.64
C ALA A 177 -11.32 16.29 -3.72
N ILE A 178 -11.26 16.87 -4.93
CA ILE A 178 -11.58 18.28 -5.19
C ILE A 178 -13.00 18.59 -4.74
N PHE A 179 -13.96 17.75 -5.13
CA PHE A 179 -15.36 17.97 -4.78
C PHE A 179 -15.58 17.92 -3.26
N ARG A 180 -14.99 16.93 -2.58
CA ARG A 180 -14.99 16.87 -1.10
C ARG A 180 -14.36 18.11 -0.46
N ALA A 181 -13.29 18.65 -1.04
CA ALA A 181 -12.66 19.88 -0.55
C ALA A 181 -13.58 21.11 -0.69
N ILE A 182 -14.31 21.22 -1.81
CA ILE A 182 -15.31 22.27 -2.03
C ILE A 182 -16.42 22.19 -0.98
N LEU A 183 -16.99 20.99 -0.74
CA LEU A 183 -18.03 20.80 0.28
C LEU A 183 -17.51 21.10 1.70
N THR A 184 -16.26 20.72 1.98
CA THR A 184 -15.63 21.03 3.27
C THR A 184 -15.47 22.54 3.47
N ALA A 185 -15.05 23.28 2.43
CA ALA A 185 -14.96 24.75 2.49
C ALA A 185 -16.32 25.44 2.63
N ARG A 186 -17.42 24.78 2.23
CA ARG A 186 -18.80 25.23 2.53
C ARG A 186 -19.24 24.94 3.97
N GLY A 187 -18.35 24.41 4.81
CA GLY A 187 -18.65 24.08 6.21
C GLY A 187 -19.36 22.74 6.41
N TRP A 188 -19.39 21.85 5.41
CA TRP A 188 -20.01 20.54 5.59
C TRP A 188 -19.12 19.63 6.44
N SER A 189 -19.75 18.89 7.37
CA SER A 189 -19.05 17.88 8.15
C SER A 189 -18.68 16.66 7.29
N LYS A 190 -17.66 15.90 7.70
CA LYS A 190 -17.25 14.65 7.02
C LYS A 190 -18.40 13.65 6.91
N VAL A 191 -19.24 13.57 7.94
CA VAL A 191 -20.44 12.72 8.00
C VAL A 191 -21.45 13.17 6.96
N LYS A 192 -21.81 14.46 6.97
CA LYS A 192 -22.75 15.03 5.98
C LYS A 192 -22.27 14.81 4.55
N ILE A 193 -20.97 15.04 4.27
CA ILE A 193 -20.39 14.79 2.95
C ILE A 193 -20.57 13.32 2.57
N ARG A 194 -20.09 12.39 3.38
CA ARG A 194 -20.19 10.95 3.11
C ARG A 194 -21.64 10.53 2.81
N ASP A 195 -22.59 10.97 3.65
CA ASP A 195 -23.98 10.56 3.52
C ASP A 195 -24.66 11.21 2.30
N SER A 196 -24.24 12.41 1.92
CA SER A 196 -24.73 13.08 0.71
C SER A 196 -24.18 12.45 -0.57
N LEU A 197 -22.92 12.01 -0.57
CA LEU A 197 -22.32 11.32 -1.73
C LEU A 197 -22.94 9.93 -1.99
N ARG A 198 -23.56 9.30 -0.98
CA ARG A 198 -24.33 8.06 -1.16
C ARG A 198 -25.69 8.28 -1.83
N GLN A 199 -26.27 9.47 -1.66
CA GLN A 199 -27.59 9.83 -2.17
C GLN A 199 -27.54 11.24 -2.80
N PRO A 200 -26.72 11.43 -3.86
CA PRO A 200 -26.41 12.77 -4.36
C PRO A 200 -27.64 13.50 -4.89
N LYS A 201 -28.58 12.78 -5.53
CA LYS A 201 -29.83 13.37 -6.07
C LYS A 201 -30.77 13.91 -4.98
N GLU A 202 -30.77 13.31 -3.80
CA GLU A 202 -31.69 13.65 -2.70
C GLU A 202 -31.08 14.71 -1.76
N LYS A 203 -29.76 14.67 -1.57
CA LYS A 203 -29.06 15.42 -0.52
C LYS A 203 -28.20 16.58 -1.02
N MET A 204 -28.20 16.83 -2.33
CA MET A 204 -27.40 17.89 -2.94
C MET A 204 -28.22 18.70 -3.95
N SER A 205 -27.69 19.86 -4.34
CA SER A 205 -28.25 20.61 -5.47
C SER A 205 -28.09 19.83 -6.78
N GLU A 206 -28.92 20.11 -7.78
CA GLU A 206 -28.82 19.46 -9.09
C GLU A 206 -27.41 19.61 -9.71
N ARG A 207 -26.83 20.82 -9.62
CA ARG A 207 -25.47 21.08 -10.08
C ARG A 207 -24.45 20.20 -9.35
N ASP A 208 -24.49 20.20 -8.02
CA ASP A 208 -23.54 19.43 -7.22
C ASP A 208 -23.69 17.92 -7.45
N ALA A 209 -24.91 17.41 -7.62
CA ALA A 209 -25.16 16.01 -7.94
C ALA A 209 -24.59 15.63 -9.32
N LYS A 210 -24.76 16.49 -10.33
CA LYS A 210 -24.20 16.29 -11.68
C LYS A 210 -22.67 16.33 -11.67
N GLU A 211 -22.09 17.31 -10.98
CA GLU A 211 -20.63 17.46 -10.82
C GLU A 211 -20.01 16.30 -10.07
N PHE A 212 -20.66 15.80 -9.02
CA PHE A 212 -20.21 14.60 -8.32
C PHE A 212 -20.20 13.38 -9.23
N LYS A 213 -21.28 13.15 -9.99
CA LYS A 213 -21.38 12.01 -10.91
C LYS A 213 -20.24 12.03 -11.94
N MET A 214 -20.00 13.17 -12.58
CA MET A 214 -18.88 13.33 -13.53
C MET A 214 -17.51 13.11 -12.86
N ALA A 215 -17.35 13.56 -11.62
CA ALA A 215 -16.12 13.35 -10.86
C ALA A 215 -15.90 11.87 -10.51
N GLU A 216 -16.94 11.16 -10.08
CA GLU A 216 -16.89 9.75 -9.71
C GLU A 216 -16.58 8.83 -10.91
N GLU A 217 -17.13 9.13 -12.07
CA GLU A 217 -16.84 8.42 -13.33
C GLU A 217 -15.38 8.57 -13.78
N LYS A 218 -14.71 9.67 -13.42
CA LYS A 218 -13.35 10.01 -13.84
C LYS A 218 -12.29 9.89 -12.73
N ASP A 219 -12.64 9.39 -11.55
CA ASP A 219 -11.71 9.27 -10.42
C ASP A 219 -11.43 7.79 -10.09
N ARG A 220 -10.41 7.22 -10.73
CA ARG A 220 -10.01 5.81 -10.52
C ARG A 220 -9.36 5.58 -9.16
N VAL A 221 -8.88 6.63 -8.49
CA VAL A 221 -8.21 6.50 -7.18
C VAL A 221 -9.22 6.23 -6.08
N THR A 222 -10.38 6.89 -6.17
CA THR A 222 -11.47 6.73 -5.20
C THR A 222 -12.49 5.67 -5.64
N ASN A 223 -12.70 5.50 -6.94
CA ASN A 223 -13.59 4.51 -7.54
C ASN A 223 -12.76 3.38 -8.16
N VAL A 224 -12.50 2.32 -7.38
CA VAL A 224 -11.81 1.11 -7.85
C VAL A 224 -12.85 0.03 -8.01
N ASP A 225 -12.97 -0.57 -9.20
CA ASP A 225 -13.75 -1.80 -9.38
C ASP A 225 -13.12 -2.92 -8.54
N GLN A 226 -13.77 -3.22 -7.42
CA GLN A 226 -13.29 -4.20 -6.44
C GLN A 226 -13.59 -5.63 -6.89
N GLY A 227 -14.63 -5.85 -7.71
CA GLY A 227 -15.10 -7.19 -8.07
C GLY A 227 -14.10 -7.91 -8.97
N ASP A 228 -13.76 -7.32 -10.11
CA ASP A 228 -12.82 -7.93 -11.04
C ASP A 228 -11.38 -7.92 -10.52
N THR A 229 -11.02 -6.91 -9.71
CA THR A 229 -9.72 -6.90 -9.03
C THR A 229 -9.60 -8.07 -8.04
N ALA A 230 -10.67 -8.38 -7.29
CA ALA A 230 -10.69 -9.49 -6.35
C ALA A 230 -10.60 -10.84 -7.08
N LYS A 231 -11.44 -11.08 -8.09
CA LYS A 231 -11.39 -12.31 -8.89
C LYS A 231 -9.99 -12.59 -9.46
N LYS A 232 -9.33 -11.57 -10.02
CA LYS A 232 -7.97 -11.73 -10.56
C LYS A 232 -6.92 -11.96 -9.47
N ALA A 233 -7.14 -11.45 -8.25
CA ALA A 233 -6.28 -11.75 -7.11
C ALA A 233 -6.46 -13.20 -6.64
N ASP A 234 -7.70 -13.66 -6.50
CA ASP A 234 -8.03 -15.04 -6.12
C ASP A 234 -7.45 -16.04 -7.14
N LEU A 235 -7.59 -15.76 -8.44
CA LEU A 235 -6.97 -16.57 -9.49
C LEU A 235 -5.44 -16.59 -9.41
N PHE A 236 -4.82 -15.48 -9.03
CA PHE A 236 -3.36 -15.43 -8.88
C PHE A 236 -2.90 -16.24 -7.66
N GLU A 237 -3.67 -16.26 -6.58
CA GLU A 237 -3.43 -17.17 -5.45
C GLU A 237 -3.53 -18.64 -5.91
N VAL A 238 -4.52 -19.00 -6.73
CA VAL A 238 -4.59 -20.36 -7.32
C VAL A 238 -3.34 -20.70 -8.12
N VAL A 239 -2.83 -19.79 -8.96
CA VAL A 239 -1.58 -20.00 -9.71
C VAL A 239 -0.40 -20.30 -8.79
N VAL A 240 -0.24 -19.50 -7.72
CA VAL A 240 0.85 -19.72 -6.75
C VAL A 240 0.66 -21.06 -6.04
N GLY A 241 -0.57 -21.38 -5.62
CA GLY A 241 -0.92 -22.63 -4.99
C GLY A 241 -0.59 -23.85 -5.84
N ASN A 242 -0.89 -23.82 -7.15
CA ASN A 242 -0.57 -24.92 -8.06
C ASN A 242 0.93 -25.24 -8.08
N LEU A 243 1.81 -24.22 -8.11
CA LEU A 243 3.25 -24.47 -8.04
C LEU A 243 3.65 -25.08 -6.70
N LEU A 244 3.05 -24.65 -5.58
CA LEU A 244 3.32 -25.23 -4.27
C LEU A 244 2.88 -26.69 -4.20
N ASP A 245 1.71 -27.00 -4.77
CA ASP A 245 1.15 -28.35 -4.86
C ASP A 245 2.03 -29.25 -5.74
N ASP A 246 2.50 -28.76 -6.90
CA ASP A 246 3.41 -29.47 -7.79
C ASP A 246 4.77 -29.77 -7.13
N LEU A 247 5.21 -28.91 -6.21
CA LEU A 247 6.42 -29.10 -5.42
C LEU A 247 6.19 -30.01 -4.19
N GLY A 248 4.96 -30.45 -3.94
CA GLY A 248 4.60 -31.29 -2.80
C GLY A 248 4.71 -30.57 -1.45
N ILE A 249 4.55 -29.24 -1.44
CA ILE A 249 4.64 -28.43 -0.22
C ILE A 249 3.32 -28.47 0.53
N ASN A 250 3.36 -28.82 1.81
CA ASN A 250 2.25 -28.74 2.74
C ASN A 250 2.09 -27.29 3.24
N TYR A 251 0.88 -26.76 3.11
CA TYR A 251 0.54 -25.42 3.59
C TYR A 251 -0.93 -25.33 3.99
N ARG A 252 -1.27 -24.25 4.69
CA ARG A 252 -2.65 -23.86 4.96
C ARG A 252 -3.03 -22.61 4.20
N ARG A 253 -4.25 -22.56 3.67
CA ARG A 253 -4.78 -21.38 2.98
C ARG A 253 -5.41 -20.40 3.95
N GLN A 254 -5.49 -19.14 3.54
CA GLN A 254 -6.19 -18.09 4.28
C GLN A 254 -7.61 -18.51 4.71
N GLU A 255 -8.40 -19.12 3.83
CA GLU A 255 -9.78 -19.51 4.13
C GLU A 255 -9.89 -20.49 5.31
N ASP A 256 -8.95 -21.41 5.42
CA ASP A 256 -8.92 -22.41 6.50
C ASP A 256 -8.53 -21.75 7.82
N LEU A 257 -7.54 -20.86 7.78
CA LEU A 257 -7.12 -20.08 8.94
C LEU A 257 -8.25 -19.19 9.47
N LEU A 258 -9.00 -18.54 8.56
CA LEU A 258 -10.13 -17.69 8.91
C LEU A 258 -11.24 -18.48 9.61
N LYS A 259 -11.60 -19.66 9.09
CA LYS A 259 -12.66 -20.51 9.66
C LYS A 259 -12.35 -20.93 11.10
N GLU A 260 -11.10 -21.17 11.42
CA GLU A 260 -10.66 -21.55 12.77
C GLU A 260 -10.56 -20.33 13.70
N GLN A 261 -9.91 -19.26 13.26
CA GLN A 261 -9.75 -18.05 14.07
C GLN A 261 -11.08 -17.37 14.36
N GLN A 262 -12.06 -17.44 13.45
CA GLN A 262 -13.40 -16.92 13.72
C GLN A 262 -14.08 -17.71 14.85
N LYS A 263 -13.85 -19.02 14.94
CA LYS A 263 -14.38 -19.87 16.02
C LYS A 263 -13.65 -19.63 17.35
N GLU A 264 -12.33 -19.43 17.32
CA GLU A 264 -11.52 -19.30 18.54
C GLU A 264 -11.44 -17.87 19.09
N HIS A 265 -11.39 -16.86 18.22
CA HIS A 265 -11.10 -15.47 18.58
C HIS A 265 -12.18 -14.48 18.14
N GLY A 266 -13.21 -14.93 17.40
CA GLY A 266 -14.30 -14.09 16.90
C GLY A 266 -13.89 -13.04 15.86
N ARG A 267 -12.61 -13.03 15.46
CA ARG A 267 -12.06 -12.14 14.43
C ARG A 267 -10.86 -12.78 13.72
N PRO A 268 -10.61 -12.43 12.45
CA PRO A 268 -9.35 -12.75 11.79
C PRO A 268 -8.15 -12.12 12.52
N VAL A 269 -7.12 -12.93 12.78
CA VAL A 269 -5.84 -12.51 13.35
C VAL A 269 -4.74 -13.03 12.43
N ASN A 270 -4.21 -12.16 11.56
CA ASN A 270 -3.11 -12.48 10.64
C ASN A 270 -3.35 -13.73 9.77
N THR A 271 -3.63 -13.52 8.48
CA THR A 271 -3.86 -14.61 7.53
C THR A 271 -3.01 -14.37 6.29
N PRO A 272 -1.81 -14.98 6.19
CA PRO A 272 -1.13 -15.03 4.90
C PRO A 272 -1.96 -15.90 3.94
N ASP A 273 -1.76 -15.71 2.65
CA ASP A 273 -2.47 -16.51 1.63
C ASP A 273 -2.06 -17.99 1.75
N PHE A 274 -0.78 -18.24 2.07
CA PHE A 274 -0.22 -19.55 2.34
C PHE A 274 0.62 -19.53 3.63
N LEU A 275 0.27 -20.36 4.61
CA LEU A 275 1.09 -20.65 5.79
C LEU A 275 1.81 -21.98 5.59
N ILE A 276 3.14 -21.98 5.55
CA ILE A 276 3.94 -23.14 5.16
C ILE A 276 4.19 -24.08 6.34
N LEU A 277 3.81 -25.35 6.18
CA LEU A 277 3.94 -26.41 7.18
C LEU A 277 5.17 -27.29 6.99
N ASP A 278 6.00 -27.01 5.98
CA ASP A 278 7.26 -27.70 5.69
C ASP A 278 8.50 -26.82 5.93
N ASN A 279 9.68 -27.43 6.04
CA ASN A 279 10.97 -26.72 6.04
C ASN A 279 11.32 -26.26 4.61
N LEU A 280 10.58 -25.27 4.13
CA LEU A 280 10.76 -24.68 2.81
C LEU A 280 11.90 -23.65 2.82
N VAL A 281 12.87 -23.85 1.93
CA VAL A 281 13.95 -22.90 1.64
C VAL A 281 13.80 -22.43 0.20
N ILE A 282 13.59 -21.13 -0.01
CA ILE A 282 13.59 -20.53 -1.35
C ILE A 282 14.78 -19.59 -1.47
N ASN A 283 15.59 -19.78 -2.51
CA ASN A 283 16.76 -18.95 -2.79
C ASN A 283 17.71 -18.78 -1.58
N GLY A 284 17.82 -19.83 -0.75
CA GLY A 284 18.68 -19.86 0.44
C GLY A 284 18.07 -19.29 1.73
N GLU A 285 16.82 -18.82 1.69
CA GLU A 285 16.11 -18.26 2.85
C GLU A 285 14.96 -19.19 3.29
N PRO A 286 14.75 -19.41 4.59
CA PRO A 286 13.61 -20.18 5.09
C PRO A 286 12.31 -19.39 4.91
N ILE A 287 11.28 -20.03 4.39
CA ILE A 287 9.98 -19.40 4.09
C ILE A 287 8.90 -20.02 4.95
N ALA A 288 8.37 -19.26 5.90
CA ALA A 288 7.29 -19.69 6.78
C ALA A 288 5.89 -19.34 6.26
N TRP A 289 5.79 -18.34 5.37
CA TRP A 289 4.53 -17.90 4.77
C TRP A 289 4.77 -17.29 3.39
N ILE A 290 3.76 -17.33 2.53
CA ILE A 290 3.75 -16.70 1.22
C ILE A 290 2.47 -15.86 1.07
N ASP A 291 2.60 -14.68 0.51
CA ASP A 291 1.49 -13.78 0.17
C ASP A 291 1.59 -13.39 -1.31
N ALA A 292 0.49 -13.55 -2.06
CA ALA A 292 0.40 -13.34 -3.49
C ALA A 292 -0.20 -11.96 -3.79
N LYS A 293 0.54 -11.13 -4.52
CA LYS A 293 0.10 -9.80 -4.93
C LYS A 293 -0.11 -9.73 -6.43
N ASN A 294 -1.37 -9.62 -6.84
CA ASN A 294 -1.78 -9.39 -8.24
C ASN A 294 -1.58 -7.91 -8.68
N PHE A 295 -0.39 -7.36 -8.43
CA PHE A 295 0.03 -6.03 -8.87
C PHE A 295 1.56 -5.95 -8.97
N TYR A 296 2.09 -4.86 -9.53
CA TYR A 296 3.52 -4.60 -9.60
C TYR A 296 4.08 -4.12 -8.25
N GLY A 297 5.15 -4.75 -7.78
CA GLY A 297 5.84 -4.39 -6.54
C GLY A 297 6.63 -3.09 -6.66
N ALA A 298 5.94 -1.94 -6.63
CA ALA A 298 6.56 -0.64 -6.82
C ALA A 298 7.39 -0.17 -5.60
N ASN A 299 8.58 0.39 -5.81
CA ASN A 299 9.41 0.97 -4.75
C ASN A 299 8.98 2.40 -4.37
N LEU A 300 7.69 2.56 -4.07
CA LEU A 300 7.09 3.81 -3.63
C LEU A 300 6.93 3.81 -2.11
N SER A 301 6.99 4.99 -1.50
CA SER A 301 7.04 5.10 -0.04
C SER A 301 5.72 4.71 0.63
N PHE A 302 4.58 5.02 0.01
CA PHE A 302 3.25 4.74 0.52
C PHE A 302 2.92 3.24 0.43
N THR A 303 3.12 2.63 -0.74
CA THR A 303 2.90 1.18 -0.94
C THR A 303 3.82 0.39 -0.03
N LYS A 304 5.12 0.73 0.00
CA LYS A 304 6.11 0.08 0.86
C LYS A 304 5.74 0.15 2.34
N LYS A 305 5.28 1.29 2.85
CA LYS A 305 4.82 1.43 4.25
C LYS A 305 3.61 0.55 4.55
N LYS A 306 2.63 0.50 3.63
CA LYS A 306 1.43 -0.32 3.79
C LYS A 306 1.77 -1.81 3.80
N THR A 307 2.55 -2.27 2.81
CA THR A 307 2.99 -3.65 2.73
C THR A 307 3.85 -4.02 3.93
N LYS A 308 4.85 -3.20 4.30
CA LYS A 308 5.67 -3.45 5.50
C LYS A 308 4.82 -3.59 6.76
N LYS A 309 3.82 -2.74 6.98
CA LYS A 309 2.92 -2.86 8.13
C LYS A 309 2.16 -4.19 8.13
N GLN A 310 1.75 -4.68 6.96
CA GLN A 310 1.11 -6.00 6.82
C GLN A 310 2.10 -7.12 7.16
N MET A 311 3.24 -7.15 6.47
CA MET A 311 4.24 -8.22 6.59
C MET A 311 4.87 -8.29 7.98
N ASN A 312 5.07 -7.15 8.65
CA ASN A 312 5.61 -7.14 10.01
C ASN A 312 4.79 -8.03 10.97
N ARG A 313 3.46 -8.09 10.81
CA ARG A 313 2.63 -8.96 11.65
C ARG A 313 2.87 -10.45 11.36
N TYR A 314 3.21 -10.79 10.12
CA TYR A 314 3.52 -12.16 9.72
C TYR A 314 4.94 -12.54 10.19
N ILE A 315 5.88 -11.60 10.09
CA ILE A 315 7.25 -11.77 10.59
C ILE A 315 7.28 -11.93 12.11
N GLU A 316 6.52 -11.09 12.81
CA GLU A 316 6.36 -11.16 14.27
C GLU A 316 5.74 -12.49 14.71
N GLU A 317 4.94 -13.16 13.87
CA GLU A 317 4.30 -14.42 14.22
C GLU A 317 5.13 -15.64 13.80
N TRP A 318 5.54 -15.71 12.53
CA TRP A 318 6.13 -16.92 11.91
C TRP A 318 7.58 -16.76 11.44
N GLY A 319 8.13 -15.54 11.44
CA GLY A 319 9.47 -15.26 10.92
C GLY A 319 9.49 -14.92 9.43
N VAL A 320 10.62 -15.18 8.76
CA VAL A 320 10.82 -14.88 7.33
C VAL A 320 9.72 -15.51 6.46
N GLY A 321 9.24 -14.75 5.49
CA GLY A 321 8.35 -15.25 4.44
C GLY A 321 8.62 -14.61 3.09
N ALA A 322 7.71 -14.80 2.15
CA ALA A 322 7.85 -14.27 0.79
C ALA A 322 6.60 -13.55 0.30
N ILE A 323 6.81 -12.58 -0.60
CA ILE A 323 5.74 -12.03 -1.43
C ILE A 323 5.99 -12.42 -2.86
N VAL A 324 4.98 -12.94 -3.55
CA VAL A 324 5.01 -13.21 -4.98
C VAL A 324 4.24 -12.10 -5.71
N TYR A 325 4.91 -11.32 -6.55
CA TYR A 325 4.28 -10.28 -7.36
C TYR A 325 3.96 -10.78 -8.77
N ARG A 326 2.69 -10.72 -9.19
CA ARG A 326 2.29 -11.08 -10.56
C ARG A 326 3.08 -10.27 -11.58
N HIS A 327 2.99 -8.96 -11.51
CA HIS A 327 3.64 -8.10 -12.51
C HIS A 327 5.12 -7.85 -12.22
N SER A 328 5.83 -8.73 -11.50
CA SER A 328 7.18 -8.48 -11.00
C SER A 328 7.25 -7.30 -10.02
N PHE A 329 8.46 -6.92 -9.62
CA PHE A 329 8.73 -5.92 -8.60
C PHE A 329 10.00 -5.12 -8.91
N CYS A 330 10.12 -3.96 -8.29
CA CYS A 330 11.34 -3.18 -8.34
C CYS A 330 12.45 -3.86 -7.53
N LYS A 331 13.63 -4.04 -8.12
CA LYS A 331 14.80 -4.67 -7.48
C LYS A 331 15.19 -4.04 -6.14
N ASP A 332 14.91 -2.74 -5.98
CA ASP A 332 15.21 -1.97 -4.77
C ASP A 332 14.04 -1.95 -3.76
N LEU A 333 12.90 -2.57 -4.09
CA LEU A 333 11.84 -2.86 -3.12
C LEU A 333 12.36 -3.91 -2.14
N LYS A 334 12.46 -3.49 -0.88
CA LYS A 334 13.04 -4.26 0.22
C LYS A 334 12.21 -4.08 1.48
N ILE A 335 11.70 -5.16 2.03
CA ILE A 335 10.99 -5.26 3.31
C ILE A 335 11.72 -6.29 4.20
N PRO A 336 12.39 -5.86 5.29
CA PRO A 336 13.15 -6.78 6.14
C PRO A 336 12.28 -7.96 6.60
N GLY A 337 12.83 -9.17 6.60
CA GLY A 337 12.13 -10.43 6.89
C GLY A 337 11.28 -10.96 5.72
N VAL A 338 11.38 -10.38 4.53
CA VAL A 338 10.58 -10.80 3.37
C VAL A 338 11.41 -10.95 2.11
N LEU A 339 11.35 -12.14 1.51
CA LEU A 339 11.87 -12.43 0.19
C LEU A 339 10.89 -11.94 -0.90
N MET A 340 11.40 -11.20 -1.89
CA MET A 340 10.57 -10.73 -3.01
C MET A 340 10.71 -11.70 -4.17
N LEU A 341 9.59 -12.23 -4.64
CA LEU A 341 9.46 -13.17 -5.75
C LEU A 341 8.53 -12.59 -6.83
N ASP A 342 8.53 -13.20 -8.00
CA ASP A 342 7.61 -12.85 -9.09
C ASP A 342 7.07 -14.06 -9.83
N GLN A 343 6.20 -13.81 -10.81
CA GLN A 343 5.52 -14.85 -11.58
C GLN A 343 6.43 -15.67 -12.51
N THR A 344 7.74 -15.42 -12.59
CA THR A 344 8.62 -16.00 -13.62
C THR A 344 8.54 -17.54 -13.72
N PRO A 345 8.48 -18.34 -12.62
CA PRO A 345 8.37 -19.78 -12.71
C PRO A 345 6.92 -20.30 -12.72
N LEU A 346 5.92 -19.41 -12.69
CA LEU A 346 4.51 -19.78 -12.56
C LEU A 346 3.87 -20.08 -13.91
N ASP A 347 2.98 -21.07 -13.96
CA ASP A 347 2.08 -21.23 -15.10
C ASP A 347 0.91 -20.25 -15.01
N MET A 348 0.95 -19.22 -15.84
CA MET A 348 -0.06 -18.17 -15.90
C MET A 348 -1.26 -18.51 -16.80
N SER A 349 -1.33 -19.73 -17.36
CA SER A 349 -2.33 -20.13 -18.35
C SER A 349 -3.78 -19.88 -17.89
N ILE A 350 -4.09 -20.17 -16.62
CA ILE A 350 -5.44 -19.99 -16.05
C ILE A 350 -5.85 -18.52 -15.95
N MET A 351 -4.90 -17.58 -15.90
CA MET A 351 -5.18 -16.15 -15.84
C MET A 351 -5.41 -15.53 -17.21
N ASN A 352 -5.07 -16.25 -18.28
CA ASN A 352 -5.18 -15.82 -19.67
C ASN A 352 -6.36 -16.47 -20.40
N LYS A 353 -7.19 -17.26 -19.71
CA LYS A 353 -8.44 -17.78 -20.27
C LYS A 353 -9.47 -16.64 -20.26
N GLU A 354 -9.81 -16.16 -21.46
CA GLU A 354 -10.87 -15.18 -21.70
C GLU A 354 -12.26 -15.70 -21.32
#